data_AF-A0A6I4QBV4-F1
#
_entry.id   AF-A0A6I4QBV4-F1
#
_cell.length_a   1.000
_cell.length_b   1.000
_cell.length_c   1.000
_cell.angle_alpha   90.00
_cell.angle_beta   90.00
_cell.angle_gamma   90.00
#
_symmetry.space_group_name_H-M   'P 1'
#
loop_
_entity.id
_entity.type
_entity.pdbx_description
1 polymer ?
#
loop_
_entity_poly.entity_id
_entity_poly.type
_entity_poly.pdbx_seq_one_letter_code
_entity_poly.pdbx_strand_id
1 'polypeptide(L)'
;MKALKNVLLILTTAMVLTGCDEKNEEYYLNNIESANKKVEQCNKDLKKAFIAKDKSGIEKVEKDPECRAAMSAIQKDKKIKYELEKKRKEDERKQAVESEMSAIRQQVSGMSWGESVNEYLKVDDCKSSFSFNKSPKCEAWETVYNEKVDEGKNELKQLSFNEIKAKMQSLCKLDKRTGSNCSIAQKALEEKAADELANADIQTIESKKSLYCAEDLVFLSACSVSWEKAWKKESDKYVKFYTENNAEFVATYNSCIDRLEAVKAQKLNWNEENKLQKVIKEGYPCSQVKDAYSKRGMGYSWFDKKIEE
;
A
#
# COMPACT_ATOMS: atom_id res chain seq x y z
N MET A 1 65.63 16.11 26.83
CA MET A 1 64.60 17.03 27.37
C MET A 1 63.71 16.20 28.29
N LYS A 2 63.97 16.21 29.61
CA LYS A 2 63.24 17.02 30.62
C LYS A 2 61.73 16.74 30.55
N ALA A 3 61.20 15.75 31.26
CA ALA A 3 60.91 15.69 32.71
C ALA A 3 59.73 16.57 33.15
N LEU A 4 58.67 15.89 33.63
CA LEU A 4 57.70 16.25 34.69
C LEU A 4 56.77 15.02 34.75
N LYS A 5 56.88 14.01 35.62
CA LYS A 5 57.16 13.90 37.07
C LYS A 5 56.24 14.77 37.96
N ASN A 6 55.29 14.04 38.57
CA ASN A 6 54.65 14.25 39.88
C ASN A 6 53.68 15.42 40.05
N VAL A 7 52.39 15.10 40.21
CA VAL A 7 51.65 15.40 41.45
C VAL A 7 50.75 14.21 41.79
N LEU A 8 51.18 13.45 42.79
CA LEU A 8 50.34 12.64 43.67
C LEU A 8 49.76 13.62 44.70
N LEU A 9 48.44 13.74 44.87
CA LEU A 9 47.81 14.02 46.17
C LEU A 9 46.27 13.95 46.10
N ILE A 10 45.73 12.84 46.63
CA ILE A 10 44.64 12.77 47.61
C ILE A 10 43.47 13.75 47.43
N LEU A 11 42.33 13.21 47.01
CA LEU A 11 41.04 13.51 47.65
C LEU A 11 40.15 12.26 47.57
N THR A 12 40.53 11.28 48.39
CA THR A 12 39.56 10.43 49.08
C THR A 12 38.67 11.34 49.93
N THR A 13 37.62 11.91 49.33
CA THR A 13 36.45 12.34 50.08
C THR A 13 35.54 11.13 50.16
N ALA A 14 35.77 10.32 51.18
CA ALA A 14 34.71 9.55 51.79
C ALA A 14 33.64 10.56 52.23
N MET A 15 32.65 10.81 51.37
CA MET A 15 31.36 11.30 51.83
C MET A 15 30.65 10.12 52.50
N VAL A 16 31.12 9.79 53.70
CA VAL A 16 30.22 9.34 54.76
C VAL A 16 29.50 10.60 55.22
N LEU A 17 28.54 11.04 54.41
CA LEU A 17 27.43 11.84 54.91
C LEU A 17 26.37 10.82 55.34
N THR A 18 26.38 10.50 56.62
CA THR A 18 25.20 9.96 57.31
C THR A 18 24.14 11.06 57.34
N GLY A 19 23.52 11.30 56.20
CA GLY A 19 22.12 11.68 56.11
C GLY A 19 21.36 10.43 55.69
N CYS A 20 20.26 10.10 56.35
CA CYS A 20 19.30 9.13 55.83
C CYS A 20 18.67 9.71 54.56
N ASP A 21 19.43 9.77 53.46
CA ASP A 21 18.85 10.02 52.15
C ASP A 21 18.08 8.75 51.79
N GLU A 22 16.74 8.87 51.81
CA GLU A 22 15.85 7.81 51.36
C GLU A 22 16.33 7.33 50.00
N LYS A 23 16.63 6.03 49.90
CA LYS A 23 17.09 5.44 48.64
C LYS A 23 16.01 5.64 47.58
N ASN A 24 16.30 6.51 46.63
CA ASN A 24 15.38 6.91 45.59
C ASN A 24 15.35 5.89 44.44
N GLU A 25 14.48 6.15 43.46
CA GLU A 25 14.28 5.24 42.34
C GLU A 25 15.54 5.04 41.49
N GLU A 26 16.33 6.10 41.28
CA GLU A 26 17.56 6.05 40.49
C GLU A 26 18.63 5.19 41.16
N TYR A 27 18.79 5.31 42.48
CA TYR A 27 19.65 4.41 43.25
C TYR A 27 19.26 2.94 43.03
N TYR A 28 17.96 2.63 43.14
CA TYR A 28 17.47 1.26 42.98
C TYR A 28 17.54 0.76 41.52
N LEU A 29 17.37 1.63 40.52
CA LEU A 29 17.57 1.31 39.10
C LEU A 29 19.00 0.87 38.80
N ASN A 30 19.98 1.56 39.38
CA ASN A 30 21.40 1.20 39.24
C ASN A 30 21.81 0.02 40.14
N ASN A 31 20.94 -0.43 41.06
CA ASN A 31 21.21 -1.49 42.03
C ASN A 31 20.01 -2.44 42.16
N ILE A 32 19.65 -3.13 41.08
CA ILE A 32 18.44 -3.97 41.02
C ILE A 32 18.42 -5.09 42.06
N GLU A 33 19.57 -5.62 42.47
CA GLU A 33 19.65 -6.59 43.57
C GLU A 33 19.16 -5.97 44.90
N SER A 34 19.57 -4.73 45.18
CA SER A 34 19.11 -3.97 46.34
C SER A 34 17.62 -3.64 46.25
N ALA A 35 17.12 -3.34 45.04
CA ALA A 35 15.70 -3.13 44.80
C ALA A 35 14.88 -4.39 45.10
N ASN A 36 15.33 -5.55 44.62
CA ASN A 36 14.69 -6.85 44.88
C ASN A 36 14.65 -7.16 46.38
N LYS A 37 15.78 -6.99 47.10
CA LYS A 37 15.84 -7.19 48.55
C LYS A 37 14.88 -6.25 49.29
N LYS A 38 14.81 -4.97 48.90
CA LYS A 38 13.88 -4.00 49.50
C LYS A 38 12.43 -4.37 49.22
N VAL A 39 12.07 -4.73 47.99
CA VAL A 39 10.70 -5.16 47.65
C VAL A 39 10.31 -6.45 48.38
N GLU A 40 11.22 -7.41 48.55
CA GLU A 40 10.96 -8.61 49.33
C GLU A 40 10.66 -8.26 50.81
N GLN A 41 11.43 -7.31 51.38
CA GLN A 41 11.19 -6.81 52.72
C GLN A 41 9.83 -6.10 52.83
N CYS A 42 9.51 -5.19 51.91
CA CYS A 42 8.22 -4.49 51.86
C CYS A 42 7.05 -5.47 51.74
N ASN A 43 7.17 -6.51 50.91
CA ASN A 43 6.14 -7.55 50.77
C ASN A 43 5.97 -8.38 52.05
N LYS A 44 7.07 -8.70 52.77
CA LYS A 44 7.01 -9.39 54.06
C LYS A 44 6.31 -8.54 55.11
N ASP A 45 6.62 -7.25 55.18
CA ASP A 45 6.04 -6.33 56.15
C ASP A 45 4.56 -6.05 55.86
N LEU A 46 4.20 -5.87 54.58
CA LEU A 46 2.82 -5.77 54.14
C LEU A 46 2.01 -7.03 54.49
N LYS A 47 2.58 -8.21 54.23
CA LYS A 47 1.94 -9.50 54.57
C LYS A 47 1.72 -9.65 56.08
N LYS A 48 2.69 -9.24 56.90
CA LYS A 48 2.56 -9.26 58.37
C LYS A 48 1.44 -8.33 58.84
N ALA A 49 1.42 -7.07 58.36
CA ALA A 49 0.38 -6.10 58.70
C ALA A 49 -1.02 -6.58 58.26
N PHE A 50 -1.10 -7.21 57.08
CA PHE A 50 -2.33 -7.81 56.57
C PHE A 50 -2.85 -8.96 57.45
N ILE A 51 -2.00 -9.92 57.84
CA ILE A 51 -2.38 -11.02 58.73
C ILE A 51 -2.84 -10.51 60.10
N ALA A 52 -2.19 -9.46 60.61
CA ALA A 52 -2.54 -8.81 61.86
C ALA A 52 -3.79 -7.91 61.79
N LYS A 53 -4.37 -7.71 60.59
CA LYS A 53 -5.45 -6.73 60.32
C LYS A 53 -5.09 -5.30 60.73
N ASP A 54 -3.80 -4.97 60.71
CA ASP A 54 -3.28 -3.64 61.02
C ASP A 54 -3.37 -2.71 59.80
N LYS A 55 -4.47 -1.94 59.74
CA LYS A 55 -4.70 -0.96 58.66
C LYS A 55 -3.63 0.12 58.60
N SER A 56 -3.11 0.56 59.75
CA SER A 56 -2.08 1.60 59.82
C SER A 56 -0.73 1.09 59.31
N GLY A 57 -0.39 -0.16 59.62
CA GLY A 57 0.83 -0.82 59.15
C GLY A 57 0.82 -1.07 57.64
N ILE A 58 -0.35 -1.43 57.09
CA ILE A 58 -0.55 -1.55 55.63
C ILE A 58 -0.30 -0.19 54.97
N GLU A 59 -0.97 0.87 55.43
CA GLU A 59 -0.86 2.21 54.85
C GLU A 59 0.57 2.76 54.94
N LYS A 60 1.29 2.44 56.03
CA LYS A 60 2.70 2.83 56.19
C LYS A 60 3.60 2.17 55.14
N VAL A 61 3.43 0.88 54.85
CA VAL A 61 4.24 0.18 53.85
C VAL A 61 3.88 0.63 52.43
N GLU A 62 2.59 0.86 52.14
CA GLU A 62 2.15 1.36 50.83
C GLU A 62 2.67 2.77 50.54
N LYS A 63 2.73 3.64 51.57
CA LYS A 63 3.23 5.00 51.46
C LYS A 63 4.74 5.12 51.69
N ASP A 64 5.45 4.04 52.01
CA ASP A 64 6.91 4.06 52.21
C ASP A 64 7.61 4.49 50.90
N PRO A 65 8.34 5.62 50.90
CA PRO A 65 9.00 6.14 49.70
C PRO A 65 10.03 5.19 49.13
N GLU A 66 10.76 4.45 49.96
CA GLU A 66 11.76 3.48 49.50
C GLU A 66 11.13 2.21 48.93
N CYS A 67 10.01 1.73 49.51
CA CYS A 67 9.23 0.63 48.93
C CYS A 67 8.69 1.01 47.55
N ARG A 68 8.13 2.23 47.41
CA ARG A 68 7.65 2.74 46.13
C ARG A 68 8.79 2.94 45.12
N ALA A 69 9.91 3.50 45.54
CA ALA A 69 11.10 3.68 44.72
C ALA A 69 11.68 2.33 44.22
N ALA A 70 11.81 1.34 45.10
CA ALA A 70 12.32 0.01 44.74
C ALA A 70 11.37 -0.74 43.80
N MET A 71 10.05 -0.68 44.04
CA MET A 71 9.05 -1.26 43.13
C MET A 71 9.06 -0.60 41.75
N SER A 72 9.11 0.74 41.70
CA SER A 72 9.16 1.51 40.45
C SER A 72 10.43 1.21 39.67
N ALA A 73 11.59 1.12 40.35
CA ALA A 73 12.86 0.77 39.73
C ALA A 73 12.83 -0.62 39.07
N ILE A 74 12.27 -1.64 39.75
CA ILE A 74 12.10 -2.99 39.17
C ILE A 74 11.18 -2.96 37.95
N GLN A 75 10.08 -2.20 38.00
CA GLN A 75 9.17 -2.08 36.87
C GLN A 75 9.84 -1.40 35.67
N LYS A 76 10.59 -0.31 35.89
CA LYS A 76 11.36 0.36 34.84
C LYS A 76 12.46 -0.53 34.27
N ASP A 77 13.21 -1.25 35.09
CA ASP A 77 14.23 -2.21 34.62
C ASP A 77 13.62 -3.33 33.76
N LYS A 78 12.47 -3.89 34.18
CA LYS A 78 11.74 -4.86 33.35
C LYS A 78 11.34 -4.29 31.99
N LYS A 79 10.85 -3.05 31.97
CA LYS A 79 10.50 -2.35 30.71
C LYS A 79 11.72 -2.12 29.83
N ILE A 80 12.82 -1.62 30.40
CA ILE A 80 14.09 -1.39 29.68
C ILE A 80 14.62 -2.71 29.11
N LYS A 81 14.67 -3.78 29.90
CA LYS A 81 15.09 -5.11 29.44
C LYS A 81 14.21 -5.65 28.33
N TYR A 82 12.89 -5.46 28.44
CA TYR A 82 11.95 -5.84 27.39
C TYR A 82 12.19 -5.06 26.09
N GLU A 83 12.38 -3.74 26.17
CA GLU A 83 12.67 -2.89 24.99
C GLU A 83 14.02 -3.24 24.35
N LEU A 84 15.06 -3.49 25.16
CA LEU A 84 16.37 -3.94 24.68
C LEU A 84 16.28 -5.30 23.99
N GLU A 85 15.57 -6.27 24.59
CA GLU A 85 15.39 -7.59 24.02
C GLU A 85 14.56 -7.55 22.74
N LYS A 86 13.52 -6.71 22.70
CA LYS A 86 12.73 -6.46 21.48
C LYS A 86 13.62 -5.89 20.38
N LYS A 87 14.41 -4.86 20.68
CA LYS A 87 15.35 -4.25 19.72
C LYS A 87 16.39 -5.25 19.23
N ARG A 88 16.96 -6.06 20.13
CA ARG A 88 17.90 -7.14 19.77
C ARG A 88 17.27 -8.14 18.78
N LYS A 89 16.05 -8.60 19.05
CA LYS A 89 15.31 -9.51 18.15
C LYS A 89 15.00 -8.87 16.80
N GLU A 90 14.64 -7.59 16.77
CA GLU A 90 14.43 -6.84 15.54
C GLU A 90 15.71 -6.72 14.72
N ASP A 91 16.84 -6.40 15.36
CA ASP A 91 18.15 -6.27 14.71
C ASP A 91 18.67 -7.64 14.21
N GLU A 92 18.52 -8.71 15.00
CA GLU A 92 18.84 -10.10 14.59
C GLU A 92 17.99 -10.52 13.39
N ARG A 93 16.70 -10.20 13.40
CA ARG A 93 15.81 -10.48 12.27
C ARG A 93 16.23 -9.71 11.03
N LYS A 94 16.54 -8.42 11.14
CA LYS A 94 17.03 -7.61 10.01
C LYS A 94 18.30 -8.18 9.40
N GLN A 95 19.27 -8.57 10.23
CA GLN A 95 20.50 -9.21 9.77
C GLN A 95 20.22 -10.54 9.05
N ALA A 96 19.29 -11.35 9.58
CA ALA A 96 18.89 -12.60 8.94
C ALA A 96 18.22 -12.35 7.56
N VAL A 97 17.33 -11.37 7.46
CA VAL A 97 16.68 -10.98 6.19
C VAL A 97 17.73 -10.48 5.19
N GLU A 98 18.66 -9.62 5.63
CA GLU A 98 19.70 -9.07 4.76
C GLU A 98 20.66 -10.15 4.24
N SER A 99 21.03 -11.11 5.09
CA SER A 99 21.84 -12.27 4.70
C SER A 99 21.12 -13.13 3.65
N GLU A 100 19.84 -13.47 3.87
CA GLU A 100 19.03 -14.22 2.91
C GLU A 100 18.87 -13.44 1.60
N MET A 101 18.63 -12.13 1.67
CA MET A 101 18.50 -11.28 0.50
C MET A 101 19.77 -11.25 -0.33
N SER A 102 20.94 -11.18 0.31
CA SER A 102 22.24 -11.26 -0.37
C SER A 102 22.42 -12.61 -1.09
N ALA A 103 22.10 -13.72 -0.42
CA ALA A 103 22.17 -15.05 -1.02
C ALA A 103 21.22 -15.20 -2.21
N ILE A 104 19.99 -14.71 -2.09
CA ILE A 104 18.99 -14.71 -3.18
C ILE A 104 19.46 -13.85 -4.35
N ARG A 105 19.97 -12.64 -4.09
CA ARG A 105 20.51 -11.76 -5.15
C ARG A 105 21.68 -12.41 -5.89
N GLN A 106 22.54 -13.14 -5.18
CA GLN A 106 23.59 -13.92 -5.80
C GLN A 106 23.04 -15.10 -6.62
N GLN A 107 22.01 -15.79 -6.12
CA GLN A 107 21.33 -16.89 -6.83
C GLN A 107 20.71 -16.42 -8.16
N VAL A 108 20.05 -15.26 -8.17
CA VAL A 108 19.40 -14.71 -9.36
C VAL A 108 20.32 -13.79 -10.18
N SER A 109 21.60 -13.72 -9.83
CA SER A 109 22.57 -12.88 -10.53
C SER A 109 22.73 -13.34 -11.98
N GLY A 110 22.63 -12.40 -12.92
CA GLY A 110 22.71 -12.68 -14.36
C GLY A 110 21.44 -13.27 -14.98
N MET A 111 20.40 -13.57 -14.19
CA MET A 111 19.09 -13.94 -14.71
C MET A 111 18.33 -12.70 -15.18
N SER A 112 17.51 -12.86 -16.22
CA SER A 112 16.50 -11.87 -16.56
C SER A 112 15.47 -11.71 -15.42
N TRP A 113 14.73 -10.60 -15.39
CA TRP A 113 13.64 -10.43 -14.43
C TRP A 113 12.62 -11.57 -14.51
N GLY A 114 12.33 -12.07 -15.73
CA GLY A 114 11.35 -13.13 -15.94
C GLY A 114 11.81 -14.47 -15.40
N GLU A 115 13.10 -14.78 -15.49
CA GLU A 115 13.70 -15.97 -14.87
C GLU A 115 13.73 -15.83 -13.35
N SER A 116 14.10 -14.66 -12.84
CA SER A 116 14.14 -14.37 -11.40
C SER A 116 12.75 -14.51 -10.75
N VAL A 117 11.71 -14.01 -11.41
CA VAL A 117 10.31 -14.18 -10.99
C VAL A 117 9.91 -15.66 -10.98
N ASN A 118 10.32 -16.42 -11.98
CA ASN A 118 10.03 -17.86 -12.02
C ASN A 118 10.72 -18.62 -10.88
N GLU A 119 11.92 -18.22 -10.46
CA GLU A 119 12.58 -18.79 -9.27
C GLU A 119 11.77 -18.51 -7.99
N TYR A 120 11.31 -17.29 -7.79
CA TYR A 120 10.41 -16.96 -6.67
C TYR A 120 9.14 -17.83 -6.69
N LEU A 121 8.55 -18.04 -7.86
CA LEU A 121 7.37 -18.89 -8.03
C LEU A 121 7.63 -20.38 -7.81
N LYS A 122 8.85 -20.82 -7.55
CA LYS A 122 9.14 -22.19 -7.07
C LYS A 122 9.17 -22.28 -5.54
N VAL A 123 9.21 -21.16 -4.84
CA VAL A 123 9.28 -21.10 -3.37
C VAL A 123 7.87 -21.13 -2.77
N ASP A 124 7.26 -22.32 -2.74
CA ASP A 124 5.87 -22.49 -2.32
C ASP A 124 5.61 -22.03 -0.86
N ASP A 125 6.58 -22.22 0.03
CA ASP A 125 6.48 -21.85 1.45
C ASP A 125 6.27 -20.34 1.70
N CYS A 126 6.62 -19.50 0.72
CA CYS A 126 6.54 -18.04 0.84
C CYS A 126 5.25 -17.44 0.26
N LYS A 127 4.39 -18.25 -0.36
CA LYS A 127 3.18 -17.80 -1.07
C LYS A 127 1.94 -17.67 -0.17
N SER A 128 2.03 -18.07 1.10
CA SER A 128 0.94 -17.97 2.07
C SER A 128 0.73 -16.52 2.54
N SER A 129 -0.32 -15.87 2.05
CA SER A 129 -0.70 -14.49 2.41
C SER A 129 -1.18 -14.31 3.87
N PHE A 130 -1.35 -15.40 4.63
CA PHE A 130 -1.92 -15.36 5.99
C PHE A 130 -0.90 -15.46 7.12
N SER A 131 0.40 -15.54 6.81
CA SER A 131 1.41 -15.60 7.87
C SER A 131 1.78 -14.20 8.37
N PHE A 132 1.24 -13.83 9.53
CA PHE A 132 1.65 -12.62 10.27
C PHE A 132 3.14 -12.64 10.70
N ASN A 133 3.81 -13.80 10.56
CA ASN A 133 5.24 -13.97 10.82
C ASN A 133 5.90 -14.68 9.63
N LYS A 134 6.19 -13.93 8.55
CA LYS A 134 7.02 -14.45 7.45
C LYS A 134 8.40 -14.84 7.97
N SER A 135 8.99 -15.91 7.43
CA SER A 135 10.39 -16.23 7.71
C SER A 135 11.31 -15.17 7.09
N PRO A 136 12.53 -14.96 7.62
CA PRO A 136 13.49 -14.04 7.01
C PRO A 136 13.73 -14.31 5.52
N LYS A 137 13.79 -15.58 5.14
CA LYS A 137 13.91 -16.03 3.74
C LYS A 137 12.74 -15.58 2.87
N CYS A 138 11.50 -15.68 3.35
CA CYS A 138 10.33 -15.27 2.58
C CYS A 138 10.20 -13.76 2.45
N GLU A 139 10.56 -13.02 3.51
CA GLU A 139 10.64 -11.56 3.47
C GLU A 139 11.68 -11.12 2.43
N ALA A 140 12.88 -11.73 2.45
CA ALA A 140 13.93 -11.46 1.48
C ALA A 140 13.51 -11.79 0.03
N TRP A 141 12.90 -12.95 -0.20
CA TRP A 141 12.39 -13.35 -1.52
C TRP A 141 11.32 -12.39 -2.03
N GLU A 142 10.40 -11.94 -1.18
CA GLU A 142 9.36 -10.96 -1.55
C GLU A 142 9.98 -9.62 -1.96
N THR A 143 10.99 -9.14 -1.22
CA THR A 143 11.71 -7.91 -1.60
C THR A 143 12.35 -8.05 -2.98
N VAL A 144 13.14 -9.11 -3.21
CA VAL A 144 13.82 -9.32 -4.50
C VAL A 144 12.81 -9.55 -5.63
N TYR A 145 11.73 -10.29 -5.37
CA TYR A 145 10.64 -10.48 -6.34
C TYR A 145 10.01 -9.14 -6.73
N ASN A 146 9.70 -8.26 -5.78
CA ASN A 146 9.12 -6.95 -6.07
C ASN A 146 10.08 -6.06 -6.88
N GLU A 147 11.38 -6.06 -6.54
CA GLU A 147 12.40 -5.37 -7.34
C GLU A 147 12.38 -5.85 -8.80
N LYS A 148 12.28 -7.17 -9.02
CA LYS A 148 12.23 -7.77 -10.36
C LYS A 148 10.91 -7.56 -11.09
N VAL A 149 9.79 -7.49 -10.37
CA VAL A 149 8.49 -7.08 -10.92
C VAL A 149 8.57 -5.64 -11.44
N ASP A 150 9.18 -4.73 -10.67
CA ASP A 150 9.34 -3.34 -11.08
C ASP A 150 10.30 -3.20 -12.26
N GLU A 151 11.42 -3.93 -12.28
CA GLU A 151 12.32 -4.05 -13.43
C GLU A 151 11.56 -4.49 -14.69
N GLY A 152 10.81 -5.60 -14.61
CA GLY A 152 10.05 -6.12 -15.73
C GLY A 152 8.97 -5.17 -16.26
N LYS A 153 8.24 -4.48 -15.36
CA LYS A 153 7.28 -3.45 -15.76
C LYS A 153 7.99 -2.28 -16.46
N ASN A 154 9.08 -1.78 -15.89
CA ASN A 154 9.82 -0.65 -16.44
C ASN A 154 10.36 -0.95 -17.84
N GLU A 155 10.92 -2.14 -18.05
CA GLU A 155 11.36 -2.61 -19.37
C GLU A 155 10.20 -2.73 -20.36
N LEU A 156 9.11 -3.38 -19.96
CA LEU A 156 7.95 -3.57 -20.84
C LEU A 156 7.32 -2.23 -21.24
N LYS A 157 7.22 -1.27 -20.32
CA LYS A 157 6.62 0.05 -20.57
C LYS A 157 7.42 0.92 -21.55
N GLN A 158 8.69 0.60 -21.83
CA GLN A 158 9.43 1.26 -22.91
C GLN A 158 8.91 0.89 -24.30
N LEU A 159 8.20 -0.23 -24.42
CA LEU A 159 7.61 -0.69 -25.68
C LEU A 159 6.30 0.04 -25.98
N SER A 160 5.83 -0.05 -27.22
CA SER A 160 4.47 0.36 -27.59
C SER A 160 3.42 -0.59 -26.99
N PHE A 161 2.19 -0.10 -26.83
CA PHE A 161 1.08 -0.93 -26.31
C PHE A 161 0.92 -2.27 -27.06
N ASN A 162 1.03 -2.26 -28.38
CA ASN A 162 0.91 -3.47 -29.21
C ASN A 162 2.05 -4.47 -29.00
N GLU A 163 3.28 -3.98 -28.79
CA GLU A 163 4.42 -4.83 -28.50
C GLU A 163 4.28 -5.46 -27.10
N ILE A 164 3.83 -4.71 -26.10
CA ILE A 164 3.52 -5.25 -24.77
C ILE A 164 2.41 -6.31 -24.89
N LYS A 165 1.35 -6.04 -25.65
CA LYS A 165 0.25 -6.98 -25.90
C LYS A 165 0.77 -8.30 -26.49
N ALA A 166 1.61 -8.24 -27.52
CA ALA A 166 2.17 -9.43 -28.15
C ALA A 166 3.05 -10.23 -27.18
N LYS A 167 3.92 -9.55 -26.40
CA LYS A 167 4.73 -10.19 -25.36
C LYS A 167 3.87 -10.82 -24.27
N MET A 168 2.86 -10.10 -23.78
CA MET A 168 1.91 -10.59 -22.79
C MET A 168 1.22 -11.87 -23.27
N GLN A 169 0.69 -11.89 -24.50
CA GLN A 169 0.06 -13.07 -25.06
C GLN A 169 1.01 -14.28 -25.12
N SER A 170 2.30 -14.06 -25.41
CA SER A 170 3.30 -15.12 -25.37
C SER A 170 3.55 -15.63 -23.94
N LEU A 171 3.75 -14.73 -22.98
CA LEU A 171 4.01 -15.07 -21.58
C LEU A 171 2.82 -15.79 -20.92
N CYS A 172 1.61 -15.34 -21.21
CA CYS A 172 0.37 -15.91 -20.68
C CYS A 172 0.03 -17.29 -21.25
N LYS A 173 0.71 -17.76 -22.30
CA LYS A 173 0.60 -19.16 -22.73
C LYS A 173 1.41 -20.10 -21.85
N LEU A 174 2.47 -19.59 -21.21
CA LEU A 174 3.40 -20.39 -20.41
C LEU A 174 2.94 -20.53 -18.96
N ASP A 175 2.57 -19.41 -18.33
CA ASP A 175 2.11 -19.39 -16.94
C ASP A 175 1.11 -18.25 -16.74
N LYS A 176 -0.04 -18.55 -16.12
CA LYS A 176 -1.11 -17.59 -15.82
C LYS A 176 -1.32 -17.37 -14.33
N ARG A 177 -0.49 -17.97 -13.47
CA ARG A 177 -0.62 -17.80 -12.02
C ARG A 177 -0.44 -16.35 -11.62
N THR A 178 -1.10 -15.94 -10.53
CA THR A 178 -0.87 -14.63 -9.92
C THR A 178 0.61 -14.45 -9.61
N GLY A 179 1.17 -13.29 -9.97
CA GLY A 179 2.58 -12.98 -9.79
C GLY A 179 3.54 -13.60 -10.82
N SER A 180 3.04 -14.31 -11.82
CA SER A 180 3.84 -14.76 -12.97
C SER A 180 4.20 -13.64 -13.93
N ASN A 181 5.10 -13.94 -14.87
CA ASN A 181 5.48 -13.04 -15.96
C ASN A 181 4.25 -12.56 -16.78
N CYS A 182 3.23 -13.40 -16.94
CA CYS A 182 1.96 -12.99 -17.53
C CYS A 182 1.27 -11.90 -16.72
N SER A 183 1.17 -12.08 -15.41
CA SER A 183 0.56 -11.10 -14.50
C SER A 183 1.32 -9.77 -14.52
N ILE A 184 2.65 -9.81 -14.56
CA ILE A 184 3.50 -8.62 -14.67
C ILE A 184 3.26 -7.91 -16.01
N ALA A 185 3.19 -8.66 -17.11
CA ALA A 185 2.93 -8.09 -18.44
C ALA A 185 1.52 -7.49 -18.57
N GLN A 186 0.51 -8.10 -17.95
CA GLN A 186 -0.84 -7.53 -17.87
C GLN A 186 -0.84 -6.18 -17.12
N LYS A 187 -0.13 -6.10 -15.99
CA LYS A 187 0.01 -4.84 -15.23
C LYS A 187 0.78 -3.79 -16.03
N ALA A 188 1.86 -4.16 -16.71
CA ALA A 188 2.59 -3.24 -17.58
C ALA A 188 1.71 -2.70 -18.72
N LEU A 189 0.86 -3.54 -19.31
CA LEU A 189 -0.10 -3.14 -20.35
C LEU A 189 -1.18 -2.18 -19.80
N GLU A 190 -1.71 -2.46 -18.60
CA GLU A 190 -2.65 -1.59 -17.89
C GLU A 190 -2.03 -0.21 -17.60
N GLU A 191 -0.84 -0.19 -17.02
CA GLU A 191 -0.12 1.05 -16.72
C GLU A 191 0.22 1.83 -17.98
N LYS A 192 0.63 1.17 -19.06
CA LYS A 192 0.89 1.84 -20.36
C LYS A 192 -0.37 2.52 -20.89
N ALA A 193 -1.52 1.85 -20.86
CA ALA A 193 -2.79 2.46 -21.26
C ALA A 193 -3.16 3.63 -20.33
N ALA A 194 -2.96 3.50 -19.02
CA ALA A 194 -3.25 4.58 -18.08
C ALA A 194 -2.37 5.82 -18.35
N ASP A 195 -1.07 5.62 -18.58
CA ASP A 195 -0.10 6.69 -18.87
C ASP A 195 -0.44 7.40 -20.20
N GLU A 196 -0.77 6.64 -21.26
CA GLU A 196 -1.15 7.19 -22.57
C GLU A 196 -2.48 7.96 -22.53
N LEU A 197 -3.37 7.66 -21.58
CA LEU A 197 -4.70 8.28 -21.46
C LEU A 197 -4.80 9.37 -20.38
N ALA A 198 -3.80 9.52 -19.49
CA ALA A 198 -3.92 10.34 -18.28
C ALA A 198 -4.37 11.80 -18.54
N ASN A 199 -3.93 12.35 -19.68
CA ASN A 199 -4.21 13.72 -20.13
C ASN A 199 -4.81 13.79 -21.54
N ALA A 200 -5.31 12.66 -22.07
CA ALA A 200 -5.95 12.62 -23.37
C ALA A 200 -7.34 13.30 -23.31
N ASP A 201 -7.71 14.00 -24.39
CA ASP A 201 -9.08 14.49 -24.56
C ASP A 201 -10.05 13.34 -24.89
N ILE A 202 -11.36 13.62 -24.81
CA ILE A 202 -12.39 12.59 -24.98
C ILE A 202 -12.38 11.93 -26.37
N GLN A 203 -12.02 12.66 -27.43
CA GLN A 203 -11.97 12.12 -28.79
C GLN A 203 -10.76 11.19 -28.94
N THR A 204 -9.61 11.60 -28.38
CA THR A 204 -8.42 10.76 -28.31
C THR A 204 -8.72 9.47 -27.54
N ILE A 205 -9.37 9.56 -26.36
CA ILE A 205 -9.76 8.38 -25.57
C ILE A 205 -10.69 7.47 -26.39
N GLU A 206 -11.73 8.02 -27.03
CA GLU A 206 -12.68 7.25 -27.85
C GLU A 206 -11.96 6.48 -28.96
N SER A 207 -11.05 7.16 -29.67
CA SER A 207 -10.30 6.56 -30.79
C SER A 207 -9.45 5.35 -30.37
N LYS A 208 -9.03 5.30 -29.10
CA LYS A 208 -8.23 4.22 -28.53
C LYS A 208 -9.07 3.05 -28.03
N LYS A 209 -10.41 3.15 -27.99
CA LYS A 209 -11.30 2.09 -27.51
C LYS A 209 -11.07 0.77 -28.25
N SER A 210 -10.97 0.79 -29.57
CA SER A 210 -10.76 -0.42 -30.38
C SER A 210 -9.39 -1.07 -30.11
N LEU A 211 -8.40 -0.29 -29.68
CA LEU A 211 -7.06 -0.76 -29.36
C LEU A 211 -6.99 -1.37 -27.95
N TYR A 212 -7.49 -0.65 -26.95
CA TYR A 212 -7.37 -1.06 -25.54
C TYR A 212 -8.49 -2.00 -25.09
N CYS A 213 -9.67 -1.90 -25.71
CA CYS A 213 -10.85 -2.74 -25.47
C CYS A 213 -11.14 -3.66 -26.67
N ALA A 214 -10.09 -4.13 -27.36
CA ALA A 214 -10.21 -5.22 -28.32
C ALA A 214 -10.84 -6.46 -27.64
N GLU A 215 -11.45 -7.35 -28.41
CA GLU A 215 -12.17 -8.53 -27.89
C GLU A 215 -11.30 -9.41 -26.96
N ASP A 216 -10.02 -9.55 -27.28
CA ASP A 216 -9.05 -10.31 -26.47
C ASP A 216 -8.55 -9.57 -25.22
N LEU A 217 -8.93 -8.31 -25.04
CA LEU A 217 -8.53 -7.43 -23.94
C LEU A 217 -9.70 -6.92 -23.09
N VAL A 218 -10.95 -7.18 -23.50
CA VAL A 218 -12.15 -6.60 -22.87
C VAL A 218 -12.25 -6.90 -21.37
N PHE A 219 -11.75 -8.06 -20.93
CA PHE A 219 -11.75 -8.46 -19.52
C PHE A 219 -10.45 -8.09 -18.77
N LEU A 220 -9.48 -7.50 -19.44
CA LEU A 220 -8.23 -7.05 -18.82
C LEU A 220 -8.34 -5.61 -18.34
N SER A 221 -7.59 -5.29 -17.29
CA SER A 221 -7.60 -3.96 -16.66
C SER A 221 -7.23 -2.83 -17.61
N ALA A 222 -6.49 -3.08 -18.69
CA ALA A 222 -6.23 -2.06 -19.72
C ALA A 222 -7.54 -1.49 -20.31
N CYS A 223 -8.56 -2.33 -20.52
CA CYS A 223 -9.89 -1.88 -20.91
C CYS A 223 -10.74 -1.48 -19.69
N SER A 224 -11.01 -2.45 -18.81
CA SER A 224 -12.01 -2.34 -17.75
C SER A 224 -11.63 -1.39 -16.61
N VAL A 225 -10.36 -0.99 -16.54
CA VAL A 225 -9.87 -0.01 -15.57
C VAL A 225 -9.31 1.20 -16.27
N SER A 226 -8.23 1.07 -17.06
CA SER A 226 -7.52 2.23 -17.61
C SER A 226 -8.36 3.02 -18.61
N TRP A 227 -8.89 2.37 -19.65
CA TRP A 227 -9.72 3.04 -20.65
C TRP A 227 -11.06 3.53 -20.08
N GLU A 228 -11.78 2.67 -19.36
CA GLU A 228 -13.08 3.03 -18.77
C GLU A 228 -12.98 4.20 -17.78
N LYS A 229 -11.95 4.23 -16.94
CA LYS A 229 -11.72 5.33 -15.99
C LYS A 229 -11.39 6.65 -16.71
N ALA A 230 -10.57 6.60 -17.75
CA ALA A 230 -10.25 7.79 -18.56
C ALA A 230 -11.50 8.31 -19.29
N TRP A 231 -12.24 7.42 -19.96
CA TRP A 231 -13.50 7.74 -20.63
C TRP A 231 -14.49 8.37 -19.67
N LYS A 232 -14.72 7.73 -18.51
CA LYS A 232 -15.64 8.24 -17.49
C LYS A 232 -15.23 9.63 -16.99
N LYS A 233 -13.95 9.83 -16.69
CA LYS A 233 -13.42 11.12 -16.20
C LYS A 233 -13.70 12.26 -17.17
N GLU A 234 -13.38 12.09 -18.46
CA GLU A 234 -13.64 13.14 -19.46
C GLU A 234 -15.13 13.25 -19.80
N SER A 235 -15.84 12.12 -19.91
CA SER A 235 -17.29 12.07 -20.14
C SER A 235 -18.04 12.88 -19.07
N ASP A 236 -17.72 12.69 -17.79
CA ASP A 236 -18.38 13.39 -16.69
C ASP A 236 -18.21 14.92 -16.78
N LYS A 237 -17.11 15.43 -17.35
CA LYS A 237 -16.93 16.87 -17.62
C LYS A 237 -17.89 17.38 -18.68
N TYR A 238 -18.03 16.67 -19.80
CA TYR A 238 -18.94 17.05 -20.88
C TYR A 238 -20.40 16.91 -20.46
N VAL A 239 -20.74 15.87 -19.71
CA VAL A 239 -22.08 15.73 -19.11
C VAL A 239 -22.40 16.94 -18.23
N LYS A 240 -21.46 17.38 -17.39
CA LYS A 240 -21.62 18.60 -16.58
C LYS A 240 -21.81 19.83 -17.48
N PHE A 241 -20.95 20.03 -18.48
CA PHE A 241 -21.05 21.12 -19.43
C PHE A 241 -22.43 21.21 -20.11
N TYR A 242 -22.95 20.11 -20.63
CA TYR A 242 -24.29 20.07 -21.26
C TYR A 242 -25.43 20.19 -20.24
N THR A 243 -25.22 19.80 -18.98
CA THR A 243 -26.21 20.03 -17.92
C THR A 243 -26.33 21.52 -17.60
N GLU A 244 -25.21 22.25 -17.62
CA GLU A 244 -25.12 23.66 -17.23
C GLU A 244 -25.34 24.63 -18.41
N ASN A 245 -25.12 24.21 -19.66
CA ASN A 245 -25.22 25.05 -20.84
C ASN A 245 -26.37 24.60 -21.76
N ASN A 246 -27.49 25.35 -21.72
CA ASN A 246 -28.72 24.98 -22.44
C ASN A 246 -28.56 24.98 -23.96
N ALA A 247 -27.97 26.03 -24.53
CA ALA A 247 -27.84 26.17 -25.98
C ALA A 247 -26.99 25.03 -26.56
N GLU A 248 -25.85 24.75 -25.92
CA GLU A 248 -24.94 23.67 -26.34
C GLU A 248 -25.57 22.28 -26.20
N PHE A 249 -26.36 22.07 -25.15
CA PHE A 249 -27.11 20.83 -24.96
C PHE A 249 -28.14 20.60 -26.06
N VAL A 250 -29.00 21.59 -26.34
CA VAL A 250 -30.05 21.48 -27.37
C VAL A 250 -29.41 21.26 -28.74
N ALA A 251 -28.40 22.06 -29.11
CA ALA A 251 -27.70 21.95 -30.38
C ALA A 251 -27.06 20.57 -30.56
N THR A 252 -26.32 20.10 -29.55
CA THR A 252 -25.60 18.82 -29.62
C THR A 252 -26.58 17.63 -29.62
N TYR A 253 -27.63 17.68 -28.80
CA TYR A 253 -28.65 16.63 -28.75
C TYR A 253 -29.39 16.50 -30.09
N ASN A 254 -29.78 17.62 -30.69
CA ASN A 254 -30.44 17.62 -32.00
C ASN A 254 -29.50 17.12 -33.11
N SER A 255 -28.22 17.48 -33.07
CA SER A 255 -27.19 16.93 -33.98
C SER A 255 -27.05 15.40 -33.85
N CYS A 256 -27.15 14.85 -32.65
CA CYS A 256 -27.15 13.40 -32.44
C CYS A 256 -28.37 12.71 -33.08
N ILE A 257 -29.55 13.35 -33.04
CA ILE A 257 -30.74 12.84 -33.74
C ILE A 257 -30.52 12.88 -35.25
N ASP A 258 -30.00 13.99 -35.79
CA ASP A 258 -29.70 14.11 -37.23
C ASP A 258 -28.75 13.01 -37.71
N ARG A 259 -27.73 12.67 -36.93
CA ARG A 259 -26.81 11.56 -37.24
C ARG A 259 -27.53 10.21 -37.25
N LEU A 260 -28.47 9.98 -36.34
CA LEU A 260 -29.25 8.74 -36.29
C LEU A 260 -30.25 8.64 -37.44
N GLU A 261 -30.90 9.74 -37.81
CA GLU A 261 -31.78 9.82 -38.97
C GLU A 261 -31.03 9.59 -40.28
N ALA A 262 -29.81 10.13 -40.41
CA ALA A 262 -28.94 9.90 -41.55
C ALA A 262 -28.55 8.42 -41.71
N VAL A 263 -28.41 7.66 -40.61
CA VAL A 263 -28.20 6.20 -40.66
C VAL A 263 -29.46 5.48 -41.12
N LYS A 264 -30.64 5.84 -40.60
CA LYS A 264 -31.92 5.26 -41.04
C LYS A 264 -32.19 5.49 -42.53
N ALA A 265 -31.82 6.67 -43.04
CA ALA A 265 -31.99 7.03 -44.45
C ALA A 265 -31.16 6.15 -45.41
N GLN A 266 -30.10 5.48 -44.94
CA GLN A 266 -29.28 4.58 -45.76
C GLN A 266 -29.98 3.26 -46.09
N LYS A 267 -31.12 2.94 -45.46
CA LYS A 267 -31.91 1.71 -45.71
C LYS A 267 -31.07 0.42 -45.63
N LEU A 268 -30.15 0.38 -44.67
CA LEU A 268 -29.32 -0.78 -44.39
C LEU A 268 -30.16 -1.93 -43.82
N ASN A 269 -29.59 -3.14 -43.78
CA ASN A 269 -30.23 -4.20 -43.03
C ASN A 269 -30.22 -3.89 -41.52
N TRP A 270 -31.11 -4.52 -40.76
CA TRP A 270 -31.28 -4.24 -39.33
C TRP A 270 -29.98 -4.37 -38.51
N ASN A 271 -29.13 -5.36 -38.83
CA ASN A 271 -27.87 -5.57 -38.10
C ASN A 271 -26.88 -4.43 -38.32
N GLU A 272 -26.71 -3.99 -39.57
CA GLU A 272 -25.81 -2.90 -39.95
C GLU A 272 -26.31 -1.55 -39.40
N GLU A 273 -27.62 -1.29 -39.55
CA GLU A 273 -28.25 -0.09 -39.00
C GLU A 273 -28.07 -0.02 -37.48
N ASN A 274 -28.40 -1.10 -36.77
CA ASN A 274 -28.29 -1.18 -35.32
C ASN A 274 -26.83 -1.00 -34.86
N LYS A 275 -25.86 -1.58 -35.57
CA LYS A 275 -24.43 -1.41 -35.27
C LYS A 275 -24.00 0.06 -35.39
N LEU A 276 -24.38 0.75 -36.46
CA LEU A 276 -24.04 2.16 -36.66
C LEU A 276 -24.74 3.07 -35.64
N GLN A 277 -26.02 2.83 -35.37
CA GLN A 277 -26.75 3.59 -34.36
C GLN A 277 -26.17 3.40 -32.95
N LYS A 278 -25.75 2.18 -32.61
CA LYS A 278 -25.09 1.90 -31.34
C LYS A 278 -23.79 2.69 -31.19
N VAL A 279 -22.95 2.70 -32.22
CA VAL A 279 -21.71 3.50 -32.23
C VAL A 279 -22.00 4.98 -32.01
N ILE A 280 -23.03 5.52 -32.66
CA ILE A 280 -23.43 6.92 -32.45
C ILE A 280 -23.89 7.13 -31.01
N LYS A 281 -24.84 6.31 -30.51
CA LYS A 281 -25.46 6.49 -29.19
C LYS A 281 -24.47 6.32 -28.02
N GLU A 282 -23.50 5.42 -28.15
CA GLU A 282 -22.50 5.13 -27.12
C GLU A 282 -21.22 5.97 -27.25
N GLY A 283 -21.06 6.68 -28.37
CA GLY A 283 -19.89 7.50 -28.67
C GLY A 283 -20.03 8.96 -28.25
N TYR A 284 -18.93 9.70 -28.37
CA TYR A 284 -18.93 11.14 -28.13
C TYR A 284 -19.50 11.90 -29.36
N PRO A 285 -20.30 12.96 -29.16
CA PRO A 285 -20.81 13.50 -27.89
C PRO A 285 -22.13 12.90 -27.41
N CYS A 286 -22.73 11.98 -28.18
CA CYS A 286 -24.11 11.54 -27.97
C CYS A 286 -24.35 10.80 -26.66
N SER A 287 -23.38 10.00 -26.19
CA SER A 287 -23.47 9.39 -24.87
C SER A 287 -23.55 10.44 -23.76
N GLN A 288 -22.78 11.53 -23.88
CA GLN A 288 -22.72 12.57 -22.86
C GLN A 288 -23.98 13.44 -22.84
N VAL A 289 -24.53 13.80 -24.00
CA VAL A 289 -25.81 14.53 -24.05
C VAL A 289 -26.98 13.66 -23.62
N LYS A 290 -26.95 12.34 -23.86
CA LYS A 290 -27.94 11.40 -23.33
C LYS A 290 -27.93 11.39 -21.80
N ASP A 291 -26.75 11.31 -21.19
CA ASP A 291 -26.63 11.34 -19.73
C ASP A 291 -27.02 12.71 -19.15
N ALA A 292 -26.67 13.80 -19.85
CA ALA A 292 -27.09 15.15 -19.47
C ALA A 292 -28.61 15.31 -19.53
N TYR A 293 -29.27 14.75 -20.56
CA TYR A 293 -30.74 14.74 -20.68
C TYR A 293 -31.40 14.15 -19.44
N SER A 294 -30.90 13.01 -18.95
CA SER A 294 -31.38 12.41 -17.70
C SER A 294 -31.07 13.26 -16.47
N LYS A 295 -29.86 13.82 -16.35
CA LYS A 295 -29.48 14.70 -15.23
C LYS A 295 -30.28 16.00 -15.17
N ARG A 296 -30.79 16.47 -16.31
CA ARG A 296 -31.69 17.63 -16.41
C ARG A 296 -33.15 17.29 -16.06
N GLY A 297 -33.43 16.05 -15.63
CA GLY A 297 -34.76 15.63 -15.19
C GLY A 297 -35.73 15.30 -16.32
N MET A 298 -35.25 15.16 -17.56
CA MET A 298 -36.09 14.92 -18.73
C MET A 298 -36.43 13.43 -18.94
N GLY A 299 -35.99 12.55 -18.03
CA GLY A 299 -36.19 11.11 -18.08
C GLY A 299 -35.10 10.37 -18.87
N TYR A 300 -35.44 9.22 -19.45
CA TYR A 300 -34.52 8.46 -20.30
C TYR A 300 -34.65 8.91 -21.75
N SER A 301 -33.53 9.26 -22.40
CA SER A 301 -33.54 9.61 -23.82
C SER A 301 -33.36 8.39 -24.72
N TRP A 302 -34.31 8.21 -25.62
CA TRP A 302 -34.25 7.27 -26.74
C TRP A 302 -33.72 7.90 -28.04
N PHE A 303 -33.47 9.23 -28.04
CA PHE A 303 -33.22 10.05 -29.22
C PHE A 303 -34.35 10.01 -30.28
N ASP A 304 -35.61 10.03 -29.83
CA ASP A 304 -36.78 9.90 -30.72
C ASP A 304 -37.26 11.22 -31.32
N LYS A 305 -36.99 12.35 -30.63
CA LYS A 305 -37.48 13.68 -31.02
C LYS A 305 -36.49 14.76 -30.65
N LYS A 306 -36.35 15.75 -31.53
CA LYS A 306 -35.56 16.96 -31.29
C LYS A 306 -36.16 17.78 -30.14
N ILE A 307 -35.29 18.51 -29.46
CA ILE A 307 -35.66 19.48 -28.43
C ILE A 307 -35.89 20.82 -29.13
N GLU A 308 -37.06 21.41 -28.90
CA GLU A 308 -37.39 22.78 -29.31
C GLU A 308 -36.76 23.78 -28.33
N GLU A 309 -36.22 24.88 -28.83
CA GLU A 309 -35.61 25.96 -28.01
C GLU A 309 -36.63 26.74 -27.18
#